data_AF-A0A954Y9Q1-F1
#
_entry.id   AF-A0A954Y9Q1-F1
#
_cell.length_a   1.000
_cell.length_b   1.000
_cell.length_c   1.000
_cell.angle_alpha   90.00
_cell.angle_beta   90.00
_cell.angle_gamma   90.00
#
_symmetry.space_group_name_H-M   'P 1'
#
loop_
_entity.id
_entity.type
_entity.pdbx_description
1 polymer ?
#
loop_
_entity_poly.entity_id
_entity_poly.type
_entity_poly.pdbx_seq_one_letter_code
_entity_poly.pdbx_strand_id
1 'polypeptide(L)'
;TCSHGYCLKGMPAPSPAVLATTPMQTATNDNTTLARPIAAEDLRAGDSVAVLYETYEYVSFLWGCDASLLAHDQPVRVSFRPRRPGLPLRVVDLCLPFVLVKAPGGRALTLDVRGCQLVKLDPRYAKRVRKSLKKPGAKRRKAKR
;
A
#
# COMPACT_ATOMS: atom_id res chain seq x y z
N THR A 1 -62.91 3.87 -25.62
CA THR A 1 -62.92 2.67 -26.50
C THR A 1 -61.82 2.83 -27.52
N CYS A 2 -60.75 2.05 -27.42
CA CYS A 2 -59.76 1.96 -28.49
C CYS A 2 -59.17 0.55 -28.47
N SER A 3 -58.98 0.04 -29.67
CA SER A 3 -59.14 -1.34 -30.06
C SER A 3 -57.81 -1.93 -30.50
N HIS A 4 -57.74 -3.26 -30.44
CA HIS A 4 -56.90 -4.13 -31.28
C HIS A 4 -55.38 -4.03 -31.15
N GLY A 5 -54.83 -5.08 -30.54
CA GLY A 5 -53.41 -5.39 -30.61
C GLY A 5 -52.96 -5.93 -31.96
N TYR A 6 -51.64 -5.97 -32.13
CA TYR A 6 -50.95 -6.92 -32.98
C TYR A 6 -49.62 -7.29 -32.32
N CYS A 7 -49.45 -8.59 -32.04
CA CYS A 7 -48.18 -9.24 -31.74
C CYS A 7 -47.25 -9.12 -32.95
N LEU A 8 -46.07 -8.55 -32.76
CA LEU A 8 -44.95 -8.72 -33.69
C LEU A 8 -43.96 -9.72 -33.11
N LYS A 9 -43.79 -10.79 -33.89
CA LYS A 9 -42.96 -11.96 -33.65
C LYS A 9 -41.47 -11.61 -33.62
N GLY A 10 -40.71 -12.49 -32.97
CA GLY A 10 -39.31 -12.35 -32.61
C GLY A 10 -38.35 -11.94 -33.72
N MET A 11 -37.42 -11.07 -33.36
CA MET A 11 -36.14 -10.88 -34.05
C MET A 11 -35.05 -11.60 -33.25
N PRO A 12 -34.15 -12.38 -33.88
CA PRO A 12 -33.00 -12.95 -33.18
C PRO A 12 -31.98 -11.84 -32.85
N ALA A 13 -31.45 -11.89 -31.63
CA ALA A 13 -30.41 -10.98 -31.15
C ALA A 13 -29.09 -11.17 -31.95
N PRO A 14 -28.34 -10.09 -32.24
CA PRO A 14 -27.00 -10.23 -32.81
C PRO A 14 -26.04 -10.80 -31.76
N SER A 15 -25.34 -11.87 -32.14
CA SER A 15 -24.31 -12.53 -31.33
C SER A 15 -23.08 -11.60 -31.18
N PRO A 16 -22.51 -11.41 -29.97
CA PRO A 16 -21.29 -10.64 -29.81
C PRO A 16 -20.09 -11.49 -30.27
N ALA A 17 -19.55 -11.17 -31.43
CA ALA A 17 -18.23 -11.64 -31.83
C ALA A 17 -17.18 -11.05 -30.87
N VAL A 18 -16.66 -11.89 -29.98
CA VAL A 18 -15.57 -11.53 -29.05
C VAL A 18 -14.28 -11.46 -29.86
N LEU A 19 -13.84 -10.24 -30.21
CA LEU A 19 -12.50 -9.99 -30.74
C LEU A 19 -11.50 -10.21 -29.61
N ALA A 20 -10.81 -11.34 -29.65
CA ALA A 20 -9.67 -11.63 -28.79
C ALA A 20 -8.59 -10.56 -29.01
N THR A 21 -8.37 -9.72 -28.00
CA THR A 21 -7.30 -8.73 -28.01
C THR A 21 -6.02 -9.41 -27.52
N THR A 22 -5.11 -9.73 -28.44
CA THR A 22 -3.79 -10.26 -28.10
C THR A 22 -3.00 -9.18 -27.35
N PRO A 23 -2.49 -9.41 -26.12
CA PRO A 23 -1.69 -8.41 -25.43
C PRO A 23 -0.35 -8.23 -26.14
N MET A 24 -0.07 -6.99 -26.55
CA MET A 24 1.20 -6.56 -27.13
C MET A 24 2.31 -6.73 -26.08
N GLN A 25 3.19 -7.71 -26.29
CA GLN A 25 4.35 -7.92 -25.42
C GLN A 25 5.38 -6.83 -25.67
N THR A 26 5.49 -5.88 -24.74
CA THR A 26 6.55 -4.88 -24.76
C THR A 26 7.77 -5.48 -24.07
N ALA A 27 8.79 -5.86 -24.83
CA ALA A 27 10.08 -6.28 -24.28
C ALA A 27 10.70 -5.09 -23.55
N THR A 28 10.69 -5.14 -22.21
CA THR A 28 11.32 -4.10 -21.37
C THR A 28 12.70 -4.62 -20.99
N ASN A 29 13.74 -3.81 -21.19
CA ASN A 29 15.09 -4.18 -20.73
C ASN A 29 15.09 -4.20 -19.18
N ASP A 30 15.09 -5.42 -18.64
CA ASP A 30 14.74 -5.79 -17.26
C ASP A 30 15.88 -5.64 -16.26
N ASN A 31 16.23 -4.41 -15.86
CA ASN A 31 17.06 -4.23 -14.66
C ASN A 31 16.47 -3.27 -13.62
N THR A 32 15.24 -2.81 -13.87
CA THR A 32 14.49 -1.95 -12.94
C THR A 32 13.66 -2.85 -12.02
N THR A 33 13.99 -2.87 -10.73
CA THR A 33 13.20 -3.62 -9.73
C THR A 33 12.13 -2.72 -9.14
N LEU A 34 10.88 -3.16 -9.24
CA LEU A 34 9.71 -2.41 -8.76
C LEU A 34 9.35 -2.81 -7.33
N ALA A 35 9.03 -1.82 -6.50
CA ALA A 35 8.40 -2.08 -5.21
C ALA A 35 6.94 -2.49 -5.43
N ARG A 36 6.46 -3.49 -4.70
CA ARG A 36 5.10 -4.01 -4.82
C ARG A 36 4.34 -3.83 -3.50
N PRO A 37 3.07 -3.40 -3.51
CA PRO A 37 2.23 -3.45 -2.32
C PRO A 37 2.21 -4.86 -1.73
N ILE A 38 2.24 -4.95 -0.40
CA ILE A 38 2.16 -6.24 0.32
C ILE A 38 1.00 -6.17 1.30
N ALA A 39 0.21 -7.24 1.33
CA ALA A 39 -0.86 -7.41 2.30
C ALA A 39 -0.29 -7.73 3.69
N ALA A 40 -1.06 -7.47 4.74
CA ALA A 40 -0.60 -7.68 6.11
C ALA A 40 -0.28 -9.17 6.38
N GLU A 41 -1.16 -10.05 5.91
CA GLU A 41 -1.10 -11.50 5.98
C GLU A 41 0.07 -12.13 5.22
N ASP A 42 0.65 -11.41 4.26
CA ASP A 42 1.81 -11.85 3.47
C ASP A 42 3.14 -11.43 4.09
N LEU A 43 3.13 -10.57 5.12
CA LEU A 43 4.35 -10.12 5.78
C LEU A 43 5.05 -11.28 6.50
N ARG A 44 6.37 -11.35 6.33
CA ARG A 44 7.21 -12.33 7.02
C ARG A 44 8.38 -11.64 7.71
N ALA A 45 8.83 -12.22 8.84
CA ALA A 45 10.07 -11.79 9.48
C ALA A 45 11.24 -11.84 8.49
N GLY A 46 12.06 -10.80 8.48
CA GLY A 46 13.17 -10.65 7.54
C GLY A 46 12.84 -9.85 6.28
N ASP A 47 11.57 -9.65 5.93
CA ASP A 47 11.19 -8.83 4.78
C ASP A 47 11.73 -7.39 4.91
N SER A 48 12.06 -6.81 3.76
CA SER A 48 12.42 -5.40 3.66
C SER A 48 11.24 -4.65 3.06
N VAL A 49 10.66 -3.76 3.86
CA VAL A 49 9.45 -3.01 3.52
C VAL A 49 9.68 -1.52 3.63
N ALA A 50 8.84 -0.73 2.99
CA ALA A 50 8.72 0.71 3.24
C ALA A 50 7.25 1.08 3.34
N VAL A 51 6.96 2.16 4.07
CA VAL A 51 5.62 2.75 4.11
C VAL A 51 5.42 3.54 2.81
N LEU A 52 4.35 3.24 2.09
CA LEU A 52 3.98 3.92 0.86
C LEU A 52 3.04 5.10 1.14
N TYR A 53 2.01 4.86 1.96
CA TYR A 53 1.05 5.84 2.45
C TYR A 53 0.63 5.50 3.89
N GLU A 54 0.25 6.51 4.65
CA GLU A 54 -0.33 6.41 5.99
C GLU A 54 -1.78 6.88 5.93
N THR A 55 -2.69 6.13 6.52
CA THR A 55 -4.11 6.46 6.59
C THR A 55 -4.45 6.85 8.02
N TYR A 56 -5.05 8.02 8.18
CA TYR A 56 -5.53 8.53 9.46
C TYR A 56 -7.05 8.72 9.40
N GLU A 57 -7.71 8.41 10.51
CA GLU A 57 -9.12 8.69 10.71
C GLU A 57 -9.27 9.97 11.52
N TYR A 58 -10.08 10.90 11.02
CA TYR A 58 -10.43 12.11 11.73
C TYR A 58 -11.94 12.30 11.74
N VAL A 59 -12.41 13.10 12.69
CA VAL A 59 -13.82 13.48 12.87
C VAL A 59 -14.33 14.34 11.70
N SER A 60 -15.54 14.06 11.24
CA SER A 60 -16.13 14.68 10.03
C SER A 60 -16.29 16.21 10.12
N PHE A 61 -16.45 16.78 11.30
CA PHE A 61 -16.59 18.24 11.45
C PHE A 61 -15.35 19.04 11.04
N LEU A 62 -14.16 18.42 10.92
CA LEU A 62 -12.95 19.06 10.40
C LEU A 62 -13.05 19.46 8.92
N TRP A 63 -14.07 18.97 8.21
CA TRP A 63 -14.30 19.21 6.79
C TRP A 63 -15.31 20.33 6.46
N GLY A 64 -15.77 21.10 7.46
CA GLY A 64 -16.38 22.43 7.33
C GLY A 64 -17.63 22.57 6.45
N CYS A 65 -17.51 22.33 5.15
CA CYS A 65 -18.55 22.48 4.14
C CYS A 65 -19.42 21.21 3.95
N ASP A 66 -18.95 20.04 4.37
CA ASP A 66 -19.65 18.75 4.22
C ASP A 66 -20.34 18.26 5.51
N ALA A 67 -20.39 19.11 6.56
CA ALA A 67 -20.96 18.74 7.85
C ALA A 67 -22.45 18.39 7.80
N SER A 68 -23.16 18.77 6.73
CA SER A 68 -24.55 18.40 6.46
C SER A 68 -24.69 17.11 5.62
N LEU A 69 -23.62 16.62 4.99
CA LEU A 69 -23.61 15.39 4.18
C LEU A 69 -23.03 14.18 4.92
N LEU A 70 -22.23 14.41 5.97
CA LEU A 70 -21.63 13.38 6.79
C LEU A 70 -22.21 13.42 8.20
N ALA A 71 -22.57 12.25 8.74
CA ALA A 71 -22.93 12.16 10.14
C ALA A 71 -21.73 12.55 11.02
N HIS A 72 -21.99 13.22 12.15
CA HIS A 72 -20.95 13.73 13.04
C HIS A 72 -20.08 12.62 13.63
N ASP A 73 -20.63 11.41 13.76
CA ASP A 73 -19.98 10.21 14.27
C ASP A 73 -19.23 9.42 13.18
N GLN A 74 -19.34 9.81 11.90
CA GLN A 74 -18.66 9.11 10.82
C GLN A 74 -17.20 9.60 10.66
N PRO A 75 -16.18 8.73 10.86
CA PRO A 75 -14.80 9.11 10.65
C PRO A 75 -14.48 9.25 9.16
N VAL A 76 -13.75 10.30 8.81
CA VAL A 76 -13.20 10.54 7.48
C VAL A 76 -11.78 10.00 7.43
N ARG A 77 -11.52 9.09 6.48
CA ARG A 77 -10.19 8.52 6.23
C ARG A 77 -9.41 9.39 5.28
N VAL A 78 -8.21 9.77 5.69
CA VAL A 78 -7.29 10.60 4.89
C VAL A 78 -5.97 9.88 4.72
N SER A 79 -5.54 9.77 3.46
CA SER A 79 -4.27 9.15 3.10
C SER A 79 -3.19 10.21 2.88
N PHE A 80 -2.07 10.09 3.60
CA PHE A 80 -0.91 10.96 3.50
C PHE A 80 0.32 10.22 2.99
N ARG A 81 1.24 10.97 2.40
CA ARG A 81 2.62 10.49 2.19
C ARG A 81 3.36 10.52 3.53
N PRO A 82 4.09 9.46 3.89
CA PRO A 82 4.87 9.45 5.13
C PRO A 82 5.95 10.53 5.07
N ARG A 83 6.28 11.13 6.21
CA ARG A 83 7.31 12.21 6.31
C ARG A 83 8.69 11.79 5.80
N ARG A 84 9.01 10.50 5.86
CA ARG A 84 10.26 9.92 5.33
C ARG A 84 9.94 8.74 4.41
N PRO A 85 9.49 9.01 3.18
CA PRO A 85 9.12 7.96 2.25
C PRO A 85 10.35 7.15 1.81
N GLY A 86 10.14 5.90 1.45
CA GLY A 86 11.19 5.05 0.89
C GLY A 86 12.27 4.60 1.86
N LEU A 87 12.13 4.84 3.18
CA LEU A 87 13.06 4.33 4.18
C LEU A 87 12.90 2.79 4.29
N PRO A 88 13.93 1.99 3.97
CA PRO A 88 13.84 0.54 4.08
C PRO A 88 13.85 0.09 5.54
N LEU A 89 12.72 -0.43 6.00
CA LEU A 89 12.49 -1.03 7.30
C LEU A 89 12.64 -2.55 7.17
N ARG A 90 13.30 -3.18 8.14
CA ARG A 90 13.36 -4.65 8.21
C ARG A 90 12.32 -5.15 9.20
N VAL A 91 11.45 -6.05 8.77
CA VAL A 91 10.52 -6.77 9.65
C VAL A 91 11.33 -7.67 10.56
N VAL A 92 11.15 -7.52 11.87
CA VAL A 92 11.82 -8.31 12.91
C VAL A 92 10.90 -9.42 13.37
N ASP A 93 9.66 -9.05 13.70
CA ASP A 93 8.63 -9.93 14.20
C ASP A 93 7.25 -9.30 13.93
N LEU A 94 6.18 -10.09 14.01
CA LEU A 94 4.83 -9.62 13.70
C LEU A 94 3.75 -10.37 14.50
N CYS A 95 2.77 -9.61 14.95
CA CYS A 95 1.51 -10.09 15.52
C CYS A 95 0.42 -9.18 14.95
N LEU A 96 -0.19 -9.59 13.84
CA LEU A 96 -1.08 -8.71 13.08
C LEU A 96 -2.20 -8.15 13.99
N PRO A 97 -2.48 -6.84 13.90
CA PRO A 97 -1.98 -5.87 12.91
C PRO A 97 -0.64 -5.19 13.26
N PHE A 98 0.00 -5.55 14.36
CA PHE A 98 1.20 -4.90 14.86
C PHE A 98 2.48 -5.58 14.35
N VAL A 99 3.33 -4.81 13.68
CA VAL A 99 4.55 -5.32 13.05
C VAL A 99 5.76 -4.62 13.62
N LEU A 100 6.66 -5.38 14.26
CA LEU A 100 7.92 -4.85 14.78
C LEU A 100 8.92 -4.72 13.63
N VAL A 101 9.41 -3.50 13.41
CA VAL A 101 10.39 -3.20 12.36
C VAL A 101 11.61 -2.49 12.90
N LYS A 102 12.75 -2.64 12.20
CA LYS A 102 14.00 -1.94 12.48
C LYS A 102 14.38 -1.02 11.32
N ALA A 103 14.59 0.25 11.64
CA ALA A 103 15.11 1.25 10.72
C ALA A 103 16.61 1.00 10.41
N PRO A 104 17.17 1.58 9.33
CA PRO A 104 18.58 1.43 8.99
C PRO A 104 19.55 1.83 10.11
N GLY A 105 19.19 2.84 10.91
CA GLY A 105 19.94 3.32 12.07
C GLY A 105 19.83 2.44 13.33
N GLY A 106 19.15 1.30 13.27
CA GLY A 106 19.03 0.35 14.38
C GLY A 106 17.85 0.61 15.33
N ARG A 107 17.20 1.77 15.24
CA ARG A 107 15.96 2.06 16.00
C ARG A 107 14.87 1.07 15.61
N ALA A 108 14.30 0.41 16.60
CA ALA A 108 13.09 -0.40 16.46
C ALA A 108 11.84 0.47 16.67
N LEU A 109 10.77 0.15 15.97
CA LEU A 109 9.45 0.72 16.15
C LEU A 109 8.39 -0.31 15.72
N THR A 110 7.18 -0.16 16.24
CA THR A 110 6.04 -0.98 15.84
C THR A 110 5.19 -0.19 14.85
N LEU A 111 4.80 -0.83 13.76
CA LEU A 111 3.84 -0.31 12.80
C LEU A 111 2.47 -0.96 13.04
N ASP A 112 1.41 -0.17 13.03
CA ASP A 112 0.05 -0.68 12.91
C ASP A 112 -0.32 -0.69 11.41
N VAL A 113 -0.40 -1.87 10.82
CA VAL A 113 -0.62 -2.02 9.37
C VAL A 113 -2.05 -1.71 8.94
N ARG A 114 -2.98 -1.46 9.88
CA ARG A 114 -4.32 -0.94 9.55
C ARG A 114 -4.28 0.51 9.07
N GLY A 115 -3.31 1.27 9.58
CA GLY A 115 -3.13 2.69 9.26
C GLY A 115 -2.02 2.94 8.24
N CYS A 116 -1.45 1.91 7.61
CA CYS A 116 -0.40 2.13 6.62
C CYS A 116 -0.39 1.07 5.52
N GLN A 117 -0.18 1.52 4.28
CA GLN A 117 0.07 0.62 3.16
C GLN A 117 1.57 0.37 3.06
N LEU A 118 1.98 -0.87 3.24
CA LEU A 118 3.38 -1.28 3.06
C LEU A 118 3.63 -1.73 1.62
N VAL A 119 4.87 -1.51 1.18
CA VAL A 119 5.42 -2.08 -0.05
C VAL A 119 6.64 -2.93 0.29
N LYS A 120 6.73 -4.09 -0.36
CA LYS A 120 7.92 -4.94 -0.34
C LYS A 120 8.95 -4.36 -1.29
N LEU A 121 10.17 -4.19 -0.79
CA LEU A 121 11.31 -3.69 -1.54
C LEU A 121 12.14 -4.85 -2.07
N ASP A 122 12.81 -4.64 -3.21
CA ASP A 122 13.85 -5.56 -3.66
C ASP A 122 14.95 -5.71 -2.57
N PRO A 123 15.29 -6.94 -2.17
CA PRO A 123 16.28 -7.18 -1.12
C PRO A 123 17.65 -6.57 -1.42
N ARG A 124 18.08 -6.53 -2.70
CA ARG A 124 19.39 -5.97 -3.08
C ARG A 124 19.36 -4.44 -2.94
N TYR A 125 18.31 -3.79 -3.41
CA TYR A 125 18.06 -2.36 -3.22
C TYR A 125 18.03 -1.99 -1.73
N ALA A 126 17.18 -2.67 -0.94
CA ALA A 126 17.04 -2.38 0.48
C ALA A 126 18.37 -2.55 1.23
N LYS A 127 19.15 -3.59 0.90
CA LYS A 127 20.49 -3.79 1.49
C LYS A 127 21.45 -2.65 1.15
N ARG A 128 21.48 -2.17 -0.10
CA ARG A 128 22.33 -1.05 -0.52
C ARG A 128 21.96 0.23 0.22
N VAL A 129 20.69 0.62 0.20
CA VAL A 129 20.20 1.82 0.88
C VAL A 129 20.45 1.76 2.38
N ARG A 130 20.17 0.61 3.02
CA ARG A 130 20.46 0.42 4.45
C ARG A 130 21.93 0.57 4.79
N LYS A 131 22.85 0.14 3.92
CA LYS A 131 24.28 0.35 4.13
C LYS A 131 24.64 1.83 4.04
N SER A 132 24.12 2.53 3.03
CA SER A 132 24.38 3.97 2.84
C SER A 132 23.81 4.84 3.96
N LEU A 133 22.68 4.44 4.56
CA LEU A 133 22.02 5.20 5.64
C LEU A 133 22.53 4.86 7.05
N LYS A 134 23.35 3.81 7.22
CA LYS A 134 23.99 3.53 8.51
C LYS A 134 25.04 4.59 8.78
N LYS A 135 24.87 5.35 9.86
CA LYS A 135 25.90 6.31 10.30
C LYS A 135 27.22 5.56 10.59
N PRO A 136 28.36 5.99 10.04
CA PRO A 136 29.66 5.49 10.45
C PRO A 136 29.93 6.01 11.87
N GLY A 137 29.73 5.20 12.92
CA GLY A 137 30.06 5.67 14.27
C GLY A 137 29.42 5.01 15.49
N ALA A 138 28.53 4.03 15.37
CA ALA A 138 28.02 3.31 16.55
C ALA A 138 29.02 2.27 17.12
N LYS A 139 30.33 2.55 17.09
CA LYS A 139 31.30 1.84 17.92
C LYS A 139 30.99 2.23 19.37
N ARG A 140 30.24 1.37 20.06
CA ARG A 140 30.01 1.39 21.50
C ARG A 140 31.36 1.66 22.18
N ARG A 141 31.60 2.88 22.67
CA ARG A 141 32.72 3.15 23.59
C ARG A 141 32.48 2.21 24.77
N LYS A 142 33.25 1.13 24.88
CA LYS A 142 33.29 0.33 26.10
C LYS A 142 33.76 1.29 27.18
N ALA A 143 32.83 1.80 27.99
CA ALA A 143 33.17 2.48 29.23
C ALA A 143 33.88 1.44 30.09
N LYS A 144 35.19 1.64 30.26
CA LYS A 144 36.03 0.89 31.19
C LYS A 144 35.62 1.35 32.59
N ARG A 145 34.98 0.46 33.36
CA ARG A 145 34.98 0.52 34.84
C ARG A 145 35.90 -0.60 35.29
#